data_AF-A0A212K5Q5-F1
#
_entry.id   AF-A0A212K5Q5-F1
#
_cell.length_a   1.000
_cell.length_b   1.000
_cell.length_c   1.000
_cell.angle_alpha   90.00
_cell.angle_beta   90.00
_cell.angle_gamma   90.00
#
_symmetry.space_group_name_H-M   'P 1'
#
loop_
_entity.id
_entity.type
_entity.pdbx_description
1 polymer ?
#
loop_
_entity_poly.entity_id
_entity_poly.type
_entity_poly.pdbx_seq_one_letter_code
_entity_poly.pdbx_strand_id
1 'polypeptide(L)'
;MKNIINKIAQIDEPEIVSLAGNPNFVVFESVIEKESALNNKIDFNLQVLKVNDIAESETGFEFIDTSSSTSHKFTGTDNKSKVNNTTFHINRESVVITTENIRKCLLSDPFFKGNFDISIPLIINGAEIKNGTTINIVSKGYGTAYTFKSFKPENSDFISINGNYTQSYYPDSILGDDENCEIQLDIYKDTGISPGIKDYTKMGTYATTLSKSYFGMPLWFDMNTMWANTNTYSDKFLEGRGWCNTGTMTDFRFIAKRFNGVDTETFYHSDILFALTGYDRNLEKNNLSEYVYDISQNNEIESLTRQPVLTHIRGQKQYFNFILSDPAPESNDTQCKLGILYKVYTQADSYLDYKISDVQDKSDYHTVNTACLDIDKIVLDKYAKAGIVRVYLCRDGKAISKPLTYRILPDCLYKVNDFAFLGSLGGWCSFNFGGTEQTDFKSETTTIHRTQTPGYTTSSRIESVFNKDVTEQFTVQTLPINREVAEWLKEISVSIAVYELSTKRYIIVDELNVKHNSKDDLFVLQMKYHYSDSYNARIK
;
A
#
# COMPACT_ATOMS: atom_id res chain seq x y z
N MET A 1 -4.44 -9.00 -3.85
CA MET A 1 -4.16 -8.14 -5.01
C MET A 1 -5.08 -8.47 -6.17
N LYS A 2 -5.91 -7.50 -6.54
CA LYS A 2 -6.77 -7.52 -7.72
C LYS A 2 -6.07 -6.68 -8.79
N ASN A 3 -6.01 -7.22 -10.01
CA ASN A 3 -5.36 -6.58 -11.14
C ASN A 3 -6.43 -5.91 -11.99
N ILE A 4 -6.29 -4.60 -12.21
CA ILE A 4 -7.19 -3.80 -13.05
C ILE A 4 -6.39 -3.30 -14.24
N ILE A 5 -6.90 -3.56 -15.44
CA ILE A 5 -6.32 -3.03 -16.68
C ILE A 5 -7.26 -1.94 -17.20
N ASN A 6 -6.73 -0.74 -17.38
CA ASN A 6 -7.40 0.32 -18.13
C ASN A 6 -6.56 0.70 -19.36
N LYS A 7 -6.94 1.77 -20.07
CA LYS A 7 -6.25 2.19 -21.29
C LYS A 7 -4.82 2.73 -21.05
N ILE A 8 -4.49 3.12 -19.83
CA ILE A 8 -3.26 3.84 -19.49
C ILE A 8 -2.30 2.95 -18.69
N ALA A 9 -2.80 2.16 -17.74
CA ALA A 9 -1.98 1.31 -16.88
C ALA A 9 -2.69 0.01 -16.50
N GLN A 10 -1.86 -1.02 -16.30
CA GLN A 10 -2.16 -2.16 -15.45
C GLN A 10 -1.88 -1.76 -13.99
N ILE A 11 -2.85 -2.02 -13.13
CA ILE A 11 -2.84 -1.55 -11.73
C ILE A 11 -2.99 -2.76 -10.82
N ASP A 12 -1.99 -3.02 -9.99
CA ASP A 12 -2.10 -3.97 -8.90
C ASP A 12 -2.57 -3.22 -7.65
N GLU A 13 -3.81 -3.51 -7.24
CA GLU A 13 -4.46 -2.83 -6.11
C GLU A 13 -3.83 -3.26 -4.77
N PRO A 14 -3.66 -2.30 -3.83
CA PRO A 14 -3.26 -2.60 -2.46
C PRO A 14 -4.34 -3.43 -1.75
N GLU A 15 -3.97 -4.04 -0.63
CA GLU A 15 -4.93 -4.78 0.19
C GLU A 15 -5.89 -3.80 0.88
N ILE A 16 -7.20 -4.11 0.88
CA ILE A 16 -8.27 -3.20 1.36
C ILE A 16 -8.13 -2.91 2.85
N VAL A 17 -7.80 -3.93 3.64
CA VAL A 17 -7.60 -3.81 5.10
C VAL A 17 -6.19 -4.29 5.43
N SER A 18 -5.39 -3.41 6.02
CA SER A 18 -3.95 -3.61 6.22
C SER A 18 -3.47 -2.97 7.54
N LEU A 19 -2.29 -3.36 8.01
CA LEU A 19 -1.61 -2.79 9.18
C LEU A 19 -0.76 -1.58 8.76
N ALA A 20 -0.94 -0.45 9.45
CA ALA A 20 -0.27 0.82 9.17
C ALA A 20 1.25 0.74 9.33
N GLY A 21 1.75 -0.12 10.22
CA GLY A 21 3.19 -0.35 10.43
C GLY A 21 3.88 -1.17 9.33
N ASN A 22 3.12 -1.68 8.34
CA ASN A 22 3.65 -2.51 7.25
C ASN A 22 3.34 -1.87 5.89
N PRO A 23 4.23 -2.05 4.89
CA PRO A 23 3.98 -1.53 3.56
C PRO A 23 2.70 -2.11 2.93
N ASN A 24 1.99 -1.29 2.17
CA ASN A 24 0.84 -1.71 1.36
C ASN A 24 0.90 -0.98 0.01
N PHE A 25 1.39 -1.70 -1.00
CA PHE A 25 1.76 -1.09 -2.27
C PHE A 25 0.61 -1.07 -3.28
N VAL A 26 0.42 0.07 -3.94
CA VAL A 26 -0.19 0.12 -5.28
C VAL A 26 0.92 0.11 -6.33
N VAL A 27 0.77 -0.66 -7.41
CA VAL A 27 1.73 -0.73 -8.51
C VAL A 27 1.07 -0.33 -9.82
N PHE A 28 1.75 0.49 -10.62
CA PHE A 28 1.35 0.93 -11.95
C PHE A 28 2.35 0.44 -12.98
N GLU A 29 1.89 -0.33 -13.96
CA GLU A 29 2.68 -0.85 -15.07
C GLU A 29 2.03 -0.47 -16.40
N SER A 30 2.86 -0.26 -17.43
CA SER A 30 2.37 0.03 -18.78
C SER A 30 1.63 -1.15 -19.39
N VAL A 31 0.56 -0.87 -20.14
CA VAL A 31 -0.17 -1.86 -20.92
C VAL A 31 0.53 -2.02 -22.27
N ILE A 32 1.38 -3.04 -22.40
CA ILE A 32 2.02 -3.37 -23.67
C ILE A 32 1.06 -4.24 -24.48
N GLU A 33 0.40 -3.67 -25.48
CA GLU A 33 -0.36 -4.45 -26.46
C GLU A 33 0.60 -5.30 -27.32
N LYS A 34 0.74 -6.58 -26.96
CA LYS A 34 1.70 -7.51 -27.57
C LYS A 34 1.48 -7.76 -29.08
N GLU A 35 0.28 -7.57 -29.60
CA GLU A 35 -0.02 -7.74 -31.03
C GLU A 35 0.19 -6.46 -31.86
N SER A 36 0.15 -5.28 -31.23
CA SER A 36 0.31 -3.96 -31.88
C SER A 36 1.78 -3.54 -31.99
N ALA A 37 2.61 -3.92 -31.01
CA ALA A 37 4.01 -3.49 -30.93
C ALA A 37 4.89 -3.91 -32.14
N LEU A 38 4.55 -5.02 -32.81
CA LEU A 38 5.27 -5.51 -34.00
C LEU A 38 4.90 -4.74 -35.28
N ASN A 39 3.76 -4.05 -35.33
CA ASN A 39 3.26 -3.30 -36.49
C ASN A 39 3.26 -1.77 -36.29
N ASN A 40 3.83 -1.26 -35.19
CA ASN A 40 3.76 0.16 -34.83
C ASN A 40 4.88 1.03 -35.43
N LYS A 41 5.87 0.45 -36.11
CA LYS A 41 6.88 1.24 -36.83
C LYS A 41 6.32 1.77 -38.14
N ILE A 42 6.84 2.92 -38.57
CA ILE A 42 6.63 3.37 -39.94
C ILE A 42 7.41 2.45 -40.88
N ASP A 43 6.70 1.91 -41.86
CA ASP A 43 7.24 1.04 -42.90
C ASP A 43 6.47 1.33 -44.19
N PHE A 44 7.14 1.99 -45.12
CA PHE A 44 6.58 2.32 -46.41
C PHE A 44 7.64 2.28 -47.51
N ASN A 45 7.13 2.24 -48.73
CA ASN A 45 7.90 2.10 -49.95
C ASN A 45 7.63 3.30 -50.86
N LEU A 46 8.70 3.90 -51.39
CA LEU A 46 8.64 4.86 -52.49
C LEU A 46 9.03 4.16 -53.78
N GLN A 47 8.09 4.07 -54.71
CA GLN A 47 8.31 3.44 -56.01
C GLN A 47 8.40 4.51 -57.09
N VAL A 48 9.52 4.53 -57.82
CA VAL A 48 9.67 5.37 -59.01
C VAL A 48 9.03 4.63 -60.18
N LEU A 49 8.05 5.25 -60.83
CA LEU A 49 7.22 4.62 -61.85
C LEU A 49 7.71 4.92 -63.27
N LYS A 50 8.07 6.18 -63.54
CA LYS A 50 8.43 6.62 -64.89
C LYS A 50 9.43 7.79 -64.86
N VAL A 51 10.31 7.86 -65.86
CA VAL A 51 11.30 8.96 -66.00
C VAL A 51 11.42 9.55 -67.42
N ASN A 52 10.95 8.86 -68.48
CA ASN A 52 11.27 9.23 -69.87
C ASN A 52 10.31 10.23 -70.54
N ASP A 53 9.13 10.52 -69.98
CA ASP A 53 8.16 11.47 -70.55
C ASP A 53 7.48 12.33 -69.47
N ILE A 54 8.23 12.76 -68.47
CA ILE A 54 7.75 13.58 -67.36
C ILE A 54 8.55 14.87 -67.36
N ALA A 55 7.90 16.03 -67.32
CA ALA A 55 8.63 17.31 -67.30
C ALA A 55 9.53 17.41 -66.06
N GLU A 56 10.68 18.08 -66.15
CA GLU A 56 11.57 18.29 -64.98
C GLU A 56 10.79 18.87 -63.78
N SER A 57 9.87 19.82 -64.04
CA SER A 57 9.00 20.45 -63.03
C SER A 57 8.03 19.50 -62.34
N GLU A 58 7.77 18.32 -62.90
CA GLU A 58 6.81 17.33 -62.41
C GLU A 58 7.47 16.22 -61.58
N THR A 59 8.79 16.24 -61.44
CA THR A 59 9.55 15.20 -60.73
C THR A 59 9.79 15.49 -59.25
N GLY A 60 9.20 16.56 -58.71
CA GLY A 60 9.33 16.88 -57.29
C GLY A 60 8.38 16.06 -56.41
N PHE A 61 8.71 15.97 -55.12
CA PHE A 61 7.78 15.48 -54.10
C PHE A 61 8.10 16.10 -52.73
N GLU A 62 7.11 16.13 -51.85
CA GLU A 62 7.20 16.73 -50.52
C GLU A 62 6.66 15.79 -49.45
N PHE A 63 7.38 15.72 -48.32
CA PHE A 63 6.88 15.15 -47.07
C PHE A 63 6.64 16.25 -46.05
N ILE A 64 5.54 16.15 -45.30
CA ILE A 64 5.27 17.05 -44.17
C ILE A 64 5.30 16.22 -42.89
N ASP A 65 6.24 16.50 -42.00
CA ASP A 65 6.35 15.84 -40.68
C ASP A 65 5.11 16.14 -39.84
N THR A 66 4.55 15.12 -39.17
CA THR A 66 3.39 15.27 -38.29
C THR A 66 3.72 16.12 -37.05
N SER A 67 4.88 15.91 -36.44
CA SER A 67 5.23 16.50 -35.13
C SER A 67 5.60 17.98 -35.25
N SER A 68 6.49 18.32 -36.17
CA SER A 68 6.97 19.70 -36.35
C SER A 68 6.24 20.49 -37.43
N SER A 69 5.42 19.84 -38.27
CA SER A 69 4.88 20.43 -39.51
C SER A 69 5.95 20.93 -40.49
N THR A 70 7.21 20.50 -40.33
CA THR A 70 8.31 20.84 -41.25
C THR A 70 8.11 20.17 -42.59
N SER A 71 8.34 20.93 -43.67
CA SER A 71 8.30 20.43 -45.04
C SER A 71 9.68 19.98 -45.50
N HIS A 72 9.76 18.75 -46.01
CA HIS A 72 10.93 18.17 -46.66
C HIS A 72 10.63 17.99 -48.14
N LYS A 73 11.04 18.98 -48.95
CA LYS A 73 10.82 18.99 -50.40
C LYS A 73 12.05 18.53 -51.16
N PHE A 74 11.84 17.62 -52.10
CA PHE A 74 12.84 17.08 -53.00
C PHE A 74 12.45 17.37 -54.44
N THR A 75 13.41 17.78 -55.26
CA THR A 75 13.16 18.15 -56.68
C THR A 75 14.11 17.42 -57.61
N GLY A 76 13.61 16.99 -58.77
CA GLY A 76 14.45 16.39 -59.79
C GLY A 76 15.03 17.43 -60.76
N THR A 77 16.22 17.15 -61.29
CA THR A 77 16.82 17.96 -62.37
C THR A 77 17.54 17.10 -63.41
N ASP A 78 17.46 17.52 -64.67
CA ASP A 78 18.24 16.96 -65.76
C ASP A 78 19.67 17.48 -65.78
N ASN A 79 19.92 18.64 -65.14
CA ASN A 79 21.23 19.26 -65.10
C ASN A 79 22.05 18.77 -63.89
N LYS A 80 23.08 17.96 -64.16
CA LYS A 80 24.01 17.44 -63.15
C LYS A 80 24.67 18.52 -62.29
N SER A 81 24.85 19.74 -62.80
CA SER A 81 25.46 20.83 -62.03
C SER A 81 24.53 21.45 -60.97
N LYS A 82 23.23 21.13 -61.00
CA LYS A 82 22.22 21.63 -60.05
C LYS A 82 21.95 20.66 -58.89
N VAL A 83 22.53 19.46 -58.94
CA VAL A 83 22.36 18.42 -57.91
C VAL A 83 22.94 18.89 -56.59
N ASN A 84 22.17 18.74 -55.52
CA ASN A 84 22.52 19.12 -54.16
C ASN A 84 21.75 18.25 -53.15
N ASN A 85 21.68 18.65 -51.87
CA ASN A 85 21.05 17.86 -50.80
C ASN A 85 19.52 17.72 -50.94
N THR A 86 18.84 18.61 -51.65
CA THR A 86 17.38 18.58 -51.89
C THR A 86 17.03 18.42 -53.37
N THR A 87 18.03 18.35 -54.25
CA THR A 87 17.86 18.25 -55.69
C THR A 87 18.58 17.02 -56.22
N PHE A 88 17.85 16.05 -56.77
CA PHE A 88 18.40 14.79 -57.29
C PHE A 88 18.45 14.78 -58.82
N HIS A 89 19.37 14.00 -59.37
CA HIS A 89 19.50 13.86 -60.82
C HIS A 89 18.49 12.86 -61.40
N ILE A 90 17.76 13.25 -62.43
CA ILE A 90 16.87 12.38 -63.19
C ILE A 90 17.67 11.74 -64.33
N ASN A 91 17.72 10.41 -64.37
CA ASN A 91 18.27 9.69 -65.51
C ASN A 91 17.12 9.31 -66.46
N ARG A 92 17.02 10.00 -67.61
CA ARG A 92 15.99 9.82 -68.65
C ARG A 92 16.07 8.51 -69.43
N GLU A 93 16.95 7.60 -69.04
CA GLU A 93 17.07 6.26 -69.63
C GLU A 93 16.89 5.15 -68.58
N SER A 94 16.93 5.48 -67.28
CA SER A 94 16.93 4.49 -66.21
C SER A 94 16.20 4.96 -64.95
N VAL A 95 15.08 4.31 -64.68
CA VAL A 95 14.33 4.42 -63.42
C VAL A 95 15.22 4.02 -62.24
N VAL A 96 15.95 2.90 -62.36
CA VAL A 96 16.81 2.35 -61.29
C VAL A 96 17.88 3.36 -60.84
N ILE A 97 18.55 4.04 -61.78
CA ILE A 97 19.55 5.06 -61.45
C ILE A 97 18.88 6.25 -60.76
N THR A 98 17.70 6.66 -61.22
CA THR A 98 16.93 7.74 -60.60
C THR A 98 16.49 7.37 -59.18
N THR A 99 16.07 6.12 -58.94
CA THR A 99 15.74 5.60 -57.60
C THR A 99 16.94 5.71 -56.64
N GLU A 100 18.15 5.33 -57.08
CA GLU A 100 19.35 5.48 -56.24
C GLU A 100 19.69 6.95 -55.96
N ASN A 101 19.49 7.83 -56.94
CA ASN A 101 19.71 9.27 -56.76
C ASN A 101 18.73 9.87 -55.75
N ILE A 102 17.46 9.45 -55.77
CA ILE A 102 16.45 9.85 -54.78
C ILE A 102 16.85 9.33 -53.39
N ARG A 103 17.25 8.06 -53.26
CA ARG A 103 17.72 7.50 -51.98
C ARG A 103 18.88 8.31 -51.40
N LYS A 104 19.86 8.68 -52.22
CA LYS A 104 20.99 9.52 -51.78
C LYS A 104 20.53 10.90 -51.33
N CYS A 105 19.56 11.50 -52.03
CA CYS A 105 18.98 12.78 -51.65
C CYS A 105 18.28 12.71 -50.28
N LEU A 106 17.48 11.65 -50.05
CA LEU A 106 16.85 11.39 -48.75
C LEU A 106 17.89 11.22 -47.63
N LEU A 107 18.98 10.49 -47.89
CA LEU A 107 20.06 10.29 -46.91
C LEU A 107 20.89 11.57 -46.64
N SER A 108 20.80 12.58 -47.51
CA SER A 108 21.42 13.90 -47.29
C SER A 108 20.57 14.81 -46.42
N ASP A 109 19.27 14.54 -46.28
CA ASP A 109 18.39 15.24 -45.36
C ASP A 109 18.63 14.75 -43.92
N PRO A 110 18.93 15.64 -42.95
CA PRO A 110 19.25 15.25 -41.58
C PRO A 110 18.12 14.50 -40.86
N PHE A 111 16.86 14.84 -41.15
CA PHE A 111 15.69 14.19 -40.54
C PHE A 111 15.56 12.76 -41.05
N PHE A 112 15.59 12.56 -42.37
CA PHE A 112 15.52 11.22 -42.96
C PHE A 112 16.70 10.34 -42.55
N LYS A 113 17.93 10.89 -42.56
CA LYS A 113 19.15 10.18 -42.14
C LYS A 113 19.11 9.79 -40.66
N GLY A 114 18.64 10.70 -39.80
CA GLY A 114 18.57 10.50 -38.36
C GLY A 114 17.53 9.45 -37.97
N ASN A 115 16.34 9.55 -38.54
CA ASN A 115 15.15 8.87 -38.03
C ASN A 115 14.76 7.57 -38.77
N PHE A 116 15.28 7.33 -39.98
CA PHE A 116 14.86 6.19 -40.82
C PHE A 116 16.03 5.38 -41.36
N ASP A 117 15.78 4.09 -41.56
CA ASP A 117 16.62 3.18 -42.33
C ASP A 117 16.10 3.15 -43.78
N ILE A 118 16.94 3.59 -44.72
CA ILE A 118 16.57 3.79 -46.13
C ILE A 118 17.40 2.87 -47.03
N SER A 119 16.72 1.93 -47.67
CA SER A 119 17.36 0.91 -48.51
C SER A 119 16.64 0.75 -49.84
N ILE A 120 17.32 0.17 -50.83
CA ILE A 120 16.71 -0.28 -52.10
C ILE A 120 16.93 -1.79 -52.17
N PRO A 121 15.87 -2.61 -52.22
CA PRO A 121 16.01 -4.05 -52.38
C PRO A 121 16.74 -4.40 -53.68
N LEU A 122 17.60 -5.42 -53.62
CA LEU A 122 18.29 -5.95 -54.78
C LEU A 122 17.37 -6.87 -55.57
N ILE A 123 17.37 -6.75 -56.88
CA ILE A 123 16.76 -7.69 -57.81
C ILE A 123 17.87 -8.61 -58.32
N ILE A 124 17.72 -9.91 -58.06
CA ILE A 124 18.67 -10.95 -58.48
C ILE A 124 18.04 -11.77 -59.62
N ASN A 125 18.58 -11.63 -60.82
CA ASN A 125 18.18 -12.41 -62.00
C ASN A 125 19.40 -13.21 -62.50
N GLY A 126 19.54 -14.45 -62.02
CA GLY A 126 20.69 -15.30 -62.36
C GLY A 126 21.99 -14.74 -61.76
N ALA A 127 22.98 -14.44 -62.61
CA ALA A 127 24.27 -13.85 -62.20
C ALA A 127 24.26 -12.31 -62.14
N GLU A 128 23.15 -11.67 -62.55
CA GLU A 128 23.04 -10.21 -62.59
C GLU A 128 22.36 -9.67 -61.33
N ILE A 129 23.06 -8.78 -60.61
CA ILE A 129 22.56 -8.10 -59.41
C ILE A 129 22.35 -6.63 -59.77
N LYS A 130 21.10 -6.15 -59.66
CA LYS A 130 20.73 -4.75 -59.90
C LYS A 130 19.89 -4.21 -58.74
N ASN A 131 19.94 -2.91 -58.52
CA ASN A 131 19.02 -2.25 -57.60
C ASN A 131 17.60 -2.29 -58.18
N GLY A 132 16.59 -2.39 -57.31
CA GLY A 132 15.20 -2.24 -57.69
C GLY A 132 14.80 -0.79 -57.98
N THR A 133 13.52 -0.60 -58.28
CA THR A 133 12.90 0.72 -58.51
C THR A 133 12.19 1.27 -57.26
N THR A 134 12.29 0.56 -56.15
CA THR A 134 11.57 0.83 -54.90
C THR A 134 12.56 1.13 -53.78
N ILE A 135 12.31 2.20 -53.03
CA ILE A 135 13.04 2.58 -51.83
C ILE A 135 12.20 2.17 -50.63
N ASN A 136 12.74 1.31 -49.77
CA ASN A 136 12.12 0.92 -48.50
C ASN A 136 12.58 1.87 -47.41
N ILE A 137 11.64 2.41 -46.64
CA ILE A 137 11.87 3.37 -45.55
C ILE A 137 11.21 2.83 -44.29
N VAL A 138 12.03 2.51 -43.30
CA VAL A 138 11.59 1.98 -42.00
C VAL A 138 12.03 2.90 -40.87
N SER A 139 11.16 3.23 -39.91
CA SER A 139 11.54 4.07 -38.77
C SER A 139 12.47 3.35 -37.79
N LYS A 140 13.43 4.10 -37.25
CA LYS A 140 14.33 3.59 -36.20
C LYS A 140 13.61 3.48 -34.85
N GLY A 141 12.64 4.36 -34.59
CA GLY A 141 11.80 4.38 -33.38
C GLY A 141 10.29 4.34 -33.65
N TYR A 142 9.51 4.74 -32.64
CA TYR A 142 8.05 4.75 -32.61
C TYR A 142 7.52 6.14 -32.26
N GLY A 143 6.24 6.37 -32.54
CA GLY A 143 5.53 7.59 -32.18
C GLY A 143 5.51 8.65 -33.28
N THR A 144 4.82 9.76 -33.00
CA THR A 144 4.54 10.81 -33.99
C THR A 144 5.78 11.45 -34.62
N ALA A 145 6.93 11.46 -33.93
CA ALA A 145 8.22 11.95 -34.42
C ALA A 145 8.74 11.22 -35.68
N TYR A 146 8.20 10.03 -36.00
CA TYR A 146 8.56 9.25 -37.18
C TYR A 146 7.47 9.25 -38.26
N THR A 147 6.37 9.96 -38.05
CA THR A 147 5.20 9.93 -38.94
C THR A 147 5.13 11.15 -39.86
N PHE A 148 4.46 11.01 -40.99
CA PHE A 148 4.22 12.10 -41.93
C PHE A 148 2.72 12.41 -42.03
N LYS A 149 2.39 13.70 -41.94
CA LYS A 149 1.03 14.22 -42.13
C LYS A 149 0.56 14.07 -43.57
N SER A 150 1.47 14.24 -44.53
CA SER A 150 1.16 14.07 -45.95
C SER A 150 2.40 13.78 -46.79
N PHE A 151 2.18 13.05 -47.88
CA PHE A 151 3.11 12.91 -49.00
C PHE A 151 2.47 13.55 -50.24
N LYS A 152 3.18 14.44 -50.93
CA LYS A 152 2.68 15.16 -52.10
C LYS A 152 3.66 15.04 -53.27
N PRO A 153 3.42 14.14 -54.24
CA PRO A 153 4.17 14.17 -55.49
C PRO A 153 3.67 15.32 -56.38
N GLU A 154 4.56 15.98 -57.11
CA GLU A 154 4.18 16.96 -58.15
C GLU A 154 3.47 16.26 -59.32
N ASN A 155 3.81 14.99 -59.59
CA ASN A 155 3.12 14.12 -60.53
C ASN A 155 3.07 12.66 -60.01
N SER A 156 1.86 12.10 -59.88
CA SER A 156 1.66 10.72 -59.40
C SER A 156 2.18 9.64 -60.36
N ASP A 157 2.37 9.97 -61.64
CA ASP A 157 2.96 9.06 -62.64
C ASP A 157 4.48 8.98 -62.52
N PHE A 158 5.10 9.89 -61.76
CA PHE A 158 6.54 9.88 -61.48
C PHE A 158 6.88 8.95 -60.32
N ILE A 159 6.23 9.17 -59.17
CA ILE A 159 6.55 8.47 -57.92
C ILE A 159 5.27 8.20 -57.11
N SER A 160 5.18 7.00 -56.54
CA SER A 160 4.08 6.60 -55.66
C SER A 160 4.60 6.12 -54.31
N ILE A 161 3.79 6.34 -53.28
CA ILE A 161 4.02 5.84 -51.92
C ILE A 161 3.05 4.69 -51.61
N ASN A 162 3.54 3.62 -51.00
CA ASN A 162 2.75 2.47 -50.55
C ASN A 162 3.18 2.04 -49.15
N GLY A 163 2.25 1.71 -48.26
CA GLY A 163 2.55 1.30 -46.88
C GLY A 163 2.12 2.33 -45.84
N ASN A 164 2.52 2.12 -44.58
CA ASN A 164 2.14 2.98 -43.46
C ASN A 164 3.20 4.06 -43.24
N TYR A 165 2.85 5.30 -43.55
CA TYR A 165 3.67 6.48 -43.29
C TYR A 165 3.02 7.48 -42.32
N THR A 166 1.77 7.25 -41.93
CA THR A 166 0.94 8.25 -41.21
C THR A 166 0.72 7.92 -39.74
N GLN A 167 0.87 6.66 -39.33
CA GLN A 167 0.51 6.22 -37.97
C GLN A 167 1.63 5.41 -37.33
N SER A 168 2.11 5.89 -36.19
CA SER A 168 3.01 5.16 -35.30
C SER A 168 2.67 5.58 -33.88
N TYR A 169 2.61 4.61 -32.97
CA TYR A 169 2.29 4.84 -31.56
C TYR A 169 3.42 4.32 -30.71
N TYR A 170 3.77 5.07 -29.67
CA TYR A 170 4.68 4.58 -28.65
C TYR A 170 4.04 3.40 -27.89
N PRO A 171 4.78 2.29 -27.65
CA PRO A 171 4.20 1.08 -27.08
C PRO A 171 3.91 1.17 -25.58
N ASP A 172 4.45 2.17 -24.88
CA ASP A 172 4.19 2.40 -23.47
C ASP A 172 2.95 3.29 -23.29
N SER A 173 1.86 2.72 -22.77
CA SER A 173 0.58 3.43 -22.58
C SER A 173 0.60 4.49 -21.48
N ILE A 174 1.57 4.45 -20.55
CA ILE A 174 1.76 5.48 -19.53
C ILE A 174 2.47 6.67 -20.15
N LEU A 175 3.62 6.46 -20.81
CA LEU A 175 4.35 7.55 -21.48
C LEU A 175 3.57 8.12 -22.67
N GLY A 176 2.95 7.26 -23.49
CA GLY A 176 2.48 7.66 -24.80
C GLY A 176 3.63 8.26 -25.63
N ASP A 177 3.33 9.32 -26.37
CA ASP A 177 4.34 10.05 -27.17
C ASP A 177 5.11 11.12 -26.35
N ASP A 178 4.86 11.23 -25.04
CA ASP A 178 5.47 12.26 -24.19
C ASP A 178 6.88 11.86 -23.73
N GLU A 179 7.82 12.82 -23.71
CA GLU A 179 9.20 12.58 -23.28
C GLU A 179 9.34 12.43 -21.75
N ASN A 180 8.43 13.04 -20.99
CA ASN A 180 8.41 13.01 -19.52
C ASN A 180 7.00 12.74 -19.02
N CYS A 181 6.88 11.77 -18.11
CA CYS A 181 5.61 11.45 -17.47
C CYS A 181 5.81 11.32 -15.96
N GLU A 182 4.80 11.74 -15.19
CA GLU A 182 4.72 11.57 -13.75
C GLU A 182 3.39 10.91 -13.39
N ILE A 183 3.43 9.98 -12.45
CA ILE A 183 2.22 9.47 -11.80
C ILE A 183 2.05 10.20 -10.47
N GLN A 184 0.89 10.79 -10.29
CA GLN A 184 0.49 11.52 -9.09
C GLN A 184 -0.67 10.79 -8.41
N LEU A 185 -0.57 10.58 -7.10
CA LEU A 185 -1.63 10.01 -6.26
C LEU A 185 -2.14 11.08 -5.31
N ASP A 186 -3.34 11.59 -5.56
CA ASP A 186 -4.04 12.45 -4.61
C ASP A 186 -4.71 11.57 -3.56
N ILE A 187 -4.29 11.71 -2.31
CA ILE A 187 -4.77 10.91 -1.18
C ILE A 187 -5.80 11.71 -0.39
N TYR A 188 -6.91 11.07 -0.07
CA TYR A 188 -8.00 11.61 0.73
C TYR A 188 -8.25 10.70 1.93
N LYS A 189 -8.47 11.27 3.11
CA LYS A 189 -8.75 10.56 4.37
C LYS A 189 -10.10 10.96 4.95
N ASP A 190 -10.51 10.34 6.04
CA ASP A 190 -11.75 10.70 6.75
C ASP A 190 -12.97 10.62 5.81
N THR A 191 -13.05 9.56 5.01
CA THR A 191 -14.16 9.31 4.07
C THR A 191 -15.47 9.05 4.81
N GLY A 192 -15.39 8.54 6.05
CA GLY A 192 -16.53 8.23 6.90
C GLY A 192 -17.35 7.05 6.40
N ILE A 193 -16.73 6.17 5.62
CA ILE A 193 -17.35 4.99 5.01
C ILE A 193 -16.78 3.73 5.64
N SER A 194 -17.67 2.82 6.06
CA SER A 194 -17.30 1.53 6.63
C SER A 194 -16.82 0.53 5.56
N PRO A 195 -15.99 -0.46 5.92
CA PRO A 195 -15.59 -1.51 4.99
C PRO A 195 -16.79 -2.24 4.39
N GLY A 196 -16.67 -2.60 3.12
CA GLY A 196 -17.72 -3.27 2.34
C GLY A 196 -18.58 -2.32 1.49
N ILE A 197 -18.64 -1.03 1.84
CA ILE A 197 -19.43 -0.05 1.08
C ILE A 197 -18.62 0.50 -0.09
N LYS A 198 -19.20 0.48 -1.28
CA LYS A 198 -18.65 1.13 -2.48
C LYS A 198 -19.37 2.45 -2.76
N ASP A 199 -18.76 3.56 -2.36
CA ASP A 199 -19.26 4.90 -2.66
C ASP A 199 -18.13 5.76 -3.23
N TYR A 200 -18.25 6.14 -4.51
CA TYR A 200 -17.28 6.97 -5.23
C TYR A 200 -17.60 8.47 -5.14
N THR A 201 -18.72 8.86 -4.50
CA THR A 201 -19.13 10.26 -4.35
C THR A 201 -18.54 10.91 -3.11
N LYS A 202 -18.33 10.14 -2.03
CA LYS A 202 -17.61 10.59 -0.83
C LYS A 202 -16.12 10.35 -0.99
N MET A 203 -15.39 11.42 -1.30
CA MET A 203 -13.93 11.36 -1.42
C MET A 203 -13.21 11.45 -0.07
N GLY A 204 -13.77 12.15 0.90
CA GLY A 204 -13.09 12.51 2.15
C GLY A 204 -12.33 13.84 2.04
N THR A 205 -11.45 14.10 2.99
CA THR A 205 -10.62 15.31 3.08
C THR A 205 -9.27 15.07 2.41
N TYR A 206 -8.87 15.95 1.50
CA TYR A 206 -7.56 15.88 0.87
C TYR A 206 -6.44 15.90 1.93
N ALA A 207 -5.55 14.91 1.86
CA ALA A 207 -4.42 14.74 2.77
C ALA A 207 -3.13 15.25 2.12
N THR A 208 -2.77 14.72 0.95
CA THR A 208 -1.55 15.07 0.21
C THR A 208 -1.59 14.52 -1.22
N THR A 209 -0.61 14.90 -2.03
CA THR A 209 -0.28 14.26 -3.30
C THR A 209 1.08 13.58 -3.18
N LEU A 210 1.17 12.30 -3.53
CA LEU A 210 2.44 11.62 -3.75
C LEU A 210 2.75 11.60 -5.23
N SER A 211 4.00 11.79 -5.62
CA SER A 211 4.34 11.71 -7.03
C SER A 211 5.69 11.05 -7.32
N LYS A 212 5.77 10.40 -8.48
CA LYS A 212 6.97 9.74 -8.99
C LYS A 212 7.06 9.90 -10.51
N SER A 213 8.23 10.31 -10.98
CA SER A 213 8.55 10.31 -12.41
C SER A 213 8.58 8.89 -12.96
N TYR A 214 7.98 8.70 -14.13
CA TYR A 214 7.87 7.42 -14.83
C TYR A 214 8.83 7.38 -16.01
N PHE A 215 9.65 6.32 -16.09
CA PHE A 215 10.67 6.13 -17.12
C PHE A 215 10.62 4.71 -17.71
N GLY A 216 9.42 4.23 -18.07
CA GLY A 216 9.26 2.93 -18.73
C GLY A 216 9.42 1.71 -17.82
N MET A 217 9.39 1.89 -16.49
CA MET A 217 9.44 0.81 -15.51
C MET A 217 8.25 0.93 -14.53
N PRO A 218 7.76 -0.19 -13.98
CA PRO A 218 6.67 -0.16 -13.02
C PRO A 218 6.95 0.78 -11.84
N LEU A 219 5.96 1.59 -11.47
CA LEU A 219 6.01 2.46 -10.31
C LEU A 219 5.19 1.89 -9.17
N TRP A 220 5.71 1.98 -7.96
CA TRP A 220 5.00 1.56 -6.75
C TRP A 220 4.91 2.70 -5.74
N PHE A 221 3.81 2.77 -5.00
CA PHE A 221 3.61 3.69 -3.89
C PHE A 221 3.20 2.91 -2.65
N ASP A 222 3.92 3.11 -1.54
CA ASP A 222 3.49 2.57 -0.25
C ASP A 222 2.42 3.47 0.36
N MET A 223 1.20 2.97 0.41
CA MET A 223 0.05 3.71 0.90
C MET A 223 0.04 3.87 2.42
N ASN A 224 0.71 2.98 3.16
CA ASN A 224 0.69 2.97 4.62
C ASN A 224 1.75 3.86 5.27
N THR A 225 2.76 4.29 4.51
CA THR A 225 3.82 5.20 4.99
C THR A 225 3.25 6.47 5.66
N MET A 226 2.09 6.96 5.21
CA MET A 226 1.43 8.14 5.78
C MET A 226 0.80 7.90 7.16
N TRP A 227 0.43 6.65 7.45
CA TRP A 227 -0.35 6.27 8.63
C TRP A 227 0.48 5.65 9.73
N ALA A 228 1.70 5.18 9.40
CA ALA A 228 2.61 4.51 10.32
C ALA A 228 2.91 5.30 11.61
N ASN A 229 2.80 6.64 11.57
CA ASN A 229 3.08 7.51 12.72
C ASN A 229 1.82 8.12 13.38
N THR A 230 0.62 7.85 12.86
CA THR A 230 -0.62 8.48 13.38
C THR A 230 -1.06 7.85 14.71
N ASN A 231 -0.70 6.58 14.96
CA ASN A 231 -0.87 5.88 16.24
C ASN A 231 -2.24 6.12 16.90
N THR A 232 -3.33 5.87 16.17
CA THR A 232 -4.69 6.03 16.69
C THR A 232 -5.13 4.80 17.49
N TYR A 233 -5.76 5.01 18.64
CA TYR A 233 -6.41 3.99 19.46
C TYR A 233 -7.39 4.64 20.46
N SER A 234 -8.27 3.83 21.06
CA SER A 234 -9.20 4.26 22.11
C SER A 234 -9.00 3.47 23.40
N ASP A 235 -9.10 4.17 24.53
CA ASP A 235 -9.01 3.63 25.89
C ASP A 235 -10.37 3.23 26.49
N LYS A 236 -11.46 3.36 25.74
CA LYS A 236 -12.84 3.04 26.19
C LYS A 236 -12.99 1.61 26.70
N PHE A 237 -12.14 0.69 26.26
CA PHE A 237 -12.12 -0.69 26.75
C PHE A 237 -11.91 -0.78 28.28
N LEU A 238 -11.24 0.21 28.89
CA LEU A 238 -10.99 0.29 30.34
C LEU A 238 -12.26 0.51 31.16
N GLU A 239 -13.37 0.96 30.55
CA GLU A 239 -14.66 1.11 31.21
C GLU A 239 -15.29 -0.26 31.53
N GLY A 240 -14.91 -1.31 30.79
CA GLY A 240 -15.27 -2.70 31.07
C GLY A 240 -16.74 -3.04 30.85
N ARG A 241 -17.39 -2.42 29.85
CA ARG A 241 -18.81 -2.64 29.51
C ARG A 241 -18.99 -2.95 28.02
N GLY A 242 -19.38 -4.19 27.71
CA GLY A 242 -19.81 -4.60 26.38
C GLY A 242 -18.75 -4.38 25.28
N TRP A 243 -19.24 -4.02 24.10
CA TRP A 243 -18.42 -3.69 22.93
C TRP A 243 -18.03 -2.21 22.93
N CYS A 244 -16.81 -1.93 22.47
CA CYS A 244 -16.34 -0.58 22.21
C CYS A 244 -15.53 -0.50 20.91
N ASN A 245 -15.47 0.70 20.32
CA ASN A 245 -14.53 0.99 19.24
C ASN A 245 -13.09 0.85 19.76
N THR A 246 -12.27 0.04 19.11
CA THR A 246 -10.83 -0.05 19.41
C THR A 246 -10.10 1.24 19.03
N GLY A 247 -10.63 1.99 18.05
CA GLY A 247 -10.12 3.31 17.64
C GLY A 247 -8.86 3.26 16.77
N THR A 248 -8.50 2.10 16.25
CA THR A 248 -7.24 1.88 15.52
C THR A 248 -7.33 2.05 14.01
N MET A 249 -8.53 2.18 13.45
CA MET A 249 -8.71 2.28 12.00
C MET A 249 -8.62 3.73 11.51
N THR A 250 -7.90 3.90 10.41
CA THR A 250 -7.93 5.08 9.55
C THR A 250 -8.42 4.69 8.16
N ASP A 251 -9.46 5.34 7.67
CA ASP A 251 -10.00 5.15 6.32
C ASP A 251 -9.48 6.22 5.36
N PHE A 252 -9.13 5.79 4.15
CA PHE A 252 -8.57 6.66 3.12
C PHE A 252 -8.77 6.09 1.72
N ARG A 253 -8.56 6.90 0.69
CA ARG A 253 -8.54 6.49 -0.70
C ARG A 253 -7.60 7.38 -1.49
N PHE A 254 -7.27 6.97 -2.71
CA PHE A 254 -6.49 7.77 -3.63
C PHE A 254 -7.06 7.81 -5.05
N ILE A 255 -6.70 8.88 -5.76
CA ILE A 255 -6.95 9.07 -7.19
C ILE A 255 -5.61 9.11 -7.90
N ALA A 256 -5.42 8.25 -8.91
CA ALA A 256 -4.21 8.27 -9.71
C ALA A 256 -4.39 9.11 -10.97
N LYS A 257 -3.41 9.98 -11.20
CA LYS A 257 -3.35 10.92 -12.31
C LYS A 257 -2.01 10.75 -13.04
N ARG A 258 -2.07 10.88 -14.36
CA ARG A 258 -0.91 11.00 -15.23
C ARG A 258 -0.67 12.47 -15.52
N PHE A 259 0.56 12.94 -15.39
CA PHE A 259 0.96 14.29 -15.77
C PHE A 259 2.13 14.24 -16.74
N ASN A 260 2.00 14.85 -17.92
CA ASN A 260 3.03 14.86 -18.96
C ASN A 260 3.84 16.17 -19.03
N GLY A 261 3.75 17.02 -18.00
CA GLY A 261 4.35 18.35 -17.99
C GLY A 261 3.40 19.47 -18.42
N VAL A 262 2.29 19.14 -19.10
CA VAL A 262 1.29 20.11 -19.56
C VAL A 262 -0.12 19.69 -19.10
N ASP A 263 -0.52 18.48 -19.47
CA ASP A 263 -1.85 17.94 -19.22
C ASP A 263 -1.85 16.97 -18.04
N THR A 264 -2.92 17.01 -17.24
CA THR A 264 -3.18 16.07 -16.16
C THR A 264 -4.43 15.25 -16.49
N GLU A 265 -4.28 13.93 -16.56
CA GLU A 265 -5.37 13.00 -16.84
C GLU A 265 -5.57 12.05 -15.66
N THR A 266 -6.77 12.07 -15.07
CA THR A 266 -7.18 11.06 -14.07
C THR A 266 -7.49 9.76 -14.78
N PHE A 267 -6.83 8.68 -14.39
CA PHE A 267 -7.03 7.37 -15.02
C PHE A 267 -7.51 6.29 -14.05
N TYR A 268 -7.46 6.55 -12.74
CA TYR A 268 -7.85 5.56 -11.75
C TYR A 268 -8.39 6.16 -10.45
N HIS A 269 -9.42 5.51 -9.91
CA HIS A 269 -10.00 5.78 -8.61
C HIS A 269 -9.97 4.49 -7.79
N SER A 270 -9.28 4.52 -6.66
CA SER A 270 -9.24 3.36 -5.76
C SER A 270 -10.55 3.18 -4.99
N ASP A 271 -10.82 1.93 -4.60
CA ASP A 271 -11.73 1.62 -3.50
C ASP A 271 -11.19 2.23 -2.18
N ILE A 272 -12.03 2.26 -1.15
CA ILE A 272 -11.63 2.79 0.17
C ILE A 272 -10.76 1.75 0.87
N LEU A 273 -9.63 2.21 1.37
CA LEU A 273 -8.62 1.44 2.08
C LEU A 273 -8.67 1.77 3.56
N PHE A 274 -8.33 0.78 4.38
CA PHE A 274 -8.38 0.84 5.82
C PHE A 274 -7.02 0.42 6.38
N ALA A 275 -6.34 1.37 7.04
CA ALA A 275 -5.10 1.12 7.75
C ALA A 275 -5.39 1.03 9.25
N LEU A 276 -5.08 -0.12 9.86
CA LEU A 276 -5.18 -0.33 11.30
C LEU A 276 -3.85 -0.03 11.97
N THR A 277 -3.87 0.71 13.07
CA THR A 277 -2.71 0.87 13.95
C THR A 277 -2.26 -0.50 14.46
N GLY A 278 -1.09 -0.94 14.01
CA GLY A 278 -0.56 -2.27 14.24
C GLY A 278 0.63 -2.51 13.33
N TYR A 279 1.29 -3.66 13.49
CA TYR A 279 2.51 -4.01 12.77
C TYR A 279 2.67 -5.53 12.65
N ASP A 280 3.55 -5.93 11.75
CA ASP A 280 4.04 -7.28 11.56
C ASP A 280 5.49 -7.21 11.08
N ARG A 281 6.16 -8.35 10.93
CA ARG A 281 7.44 -8.44 10.25
C ARG A 281 7.35 -7.81 8.87
N ASN A 282 8.32 -6.96 8.54
CA ASN A 282 8.30 -6.12 7.34
C ASN A 282 8.22 -6.86 6.00
N LEU A 283 8.47 -8.17 5.97
CA LEU A 283 8.41 -9.01 4.76
C LEU A 283 7.14 -9.89 4.70
N GLU A 284 6.32 -9.90 5.75
CA GLU A 284 5.06 -10.64 5.75
C GLU A 284 4.00 -9.90 4.93
N LYS A 285 3.08 -10.67 4.36
CA LYS A 285 2.01 -10.11 3.54
C LYS A 285 1.08 -9.28 4.43
N ASN A 286 0.91 -8.01 4.08
CA ASN A 286 0.04 -7.10 4.82
C ASN A 286 -1.44 -7.22 4.40
N ASN A 287 -2.09 -8.34 4.76
CA ASN A 287 -3.48 -8.62 4.43
C ASN A 287 -4.25 -9.12 5.66
N LEU A 288 -5.28 -8.40 6.08
CA LEU A 288 -6.09 -8.74 7.25
C LEU A 288 -7.43 -9.42 6.93
N SER A 289 -7.64 -9.92 5.71
CA SER A 289 -8.93 -10.47 5.25
C SER A 289 -9.46 -11.60 6.13
N GLU A 290 -8.59 -12.39 6.75
CA GLU A 290 -8.99 -13.48 7.67
C GLU A 290 -9.56 -12.99 9.01
N TYR A 291 -9.35 -11.71 9.35
CA TYR A 291 -9.85 -11.07 10.56
C TYR A 291 -11.09 -10.19 10.30
N VAL A 292 -11.52 -10.07 9.03
CA VAL A 292 -12.64 -9.22 8.60
C VAL A 292 -13.90 -10.07 8.45
N TYR A 293 -14.87 -9.82 9.33
CA TYR A 293 -16.18 -10.43 9.26
C TYR A 293 -17.09 -9.61 8.35
N ASP A 294 -17.45 -10.18 7.20
CA ASP A 294 -18.35 -9.59 6.22
C ASP A 294 -19.77 -10.11 6.43
N ILE A 295 -20.69 -9.22 6.82
CA ILE A 295 -22.09 -9.57 7.10
C ILE A 295 -22.78 -10.20 5.89
N SER A 296 -22.46 -9.75 4.68
CA SER A 296 -23.08 -10.21 3.43
C SER A 296 -22.60 -11.59 3.01
N GLN A 297 -21.32 -11.90 3.26
CA GLN A 297 -20.74 -13.20 2.94
C GLN A 297 -20.94 -14.23 4.06
N ASN A 298 -21.15 -13.76 5.30
CA ASN A 298 -21.27 -14.59 6.49
C ASN A 298 -20.09 -15.58 6.62
N ASN A 299 -18.87 -15.07 6.41
CA ASN A 299 -17.63 -15.82 6.47
C ASN A 299 -17.22 -16.15 7.91
N GLU A 300 -16.34 -17.15 8.09
CA GLU A 300 -15.67 -17.43 9.36
C GLU A 300 -14.38 -16.63 9.46
N ILE A 301 -14.08 -16.10 10.65
CA ILE A 301 -12.91 -15.22 10.90
C ILE A 301 -12.02 -15.67 12.06
N GLU A 302 -10.83 -15.08 12.15
CA GLU A 302 -9.99 -15.10 13.34
C GLU A 302 -10.19 -13.82 14.18
N SER A 303 -9.91 -13.91 15.50
CA SER A 303 -9.83 -12.73 16.35
C SER A 303 -8.49 -12.01 16.11
N LEU A 304 -8.43 -10.70 16.34
CA LEU A 304 -7.19 -9.90 16.21
C LEU A 304 -6.16 -10.20 17.33
N THR A 305 -5.63 -11.42 17.35
CA THR A 305 -4.54 -11.85 18.22
C THR A 305 -3.80 -13.04 17.60
N ARG A 306 -2.49 -13.13 17.82
CA ARG A 306 -1.67 -14.28 17.44
C ARG A 306 -1.62 -15.37 18.50
N GLN A 307 -2.21 -15.10 19.67
CA GLN A 307 -2.25 -16.04 20.79
C GLN A 307 -3.69 -16.48 21.07
N PRO A 308 -4.20 -17.48 20.33
CA PRO A 308 -5.58 -17.95 20.48
C PRO A 308 -5.80 -18.78 21.74
N VAL A 309 -4.73 -19.22 22.42
CA VAL A 309 -4.83 -20.01 23.66
C VAL A 309 -4.13 -19.29 24.80
N LEU A 310 -4.91 -18.91 25.81
CA LEU A 310 -4.45 -18.15 26.97
C LEU A 310 -4.93 -18.83 28.26
N THR A 311 -4.44 -18.33 29.39
CA THR A 311 -4.95 -18.68 30.71
C THR A 311 -5.86 -17.59 31.23
N HIS A 312 -6.81 -17.97 32.07
CA HIS A 312 -7.69 -17.04 32.78
C HIS A 312 -7.73 -17.39 34.26
N ILE A 313 -7.55 -16.38 35.10
CA ILE A 313 -7.71 -16.46 36.56
C ILE A 313 -8.89 -15.56 36.93
N ARG A 314 -9.71 -15.96 37.91
CA ARG A 314 -10.81 -15.12 38.38
C ARG A 314 -10.30 -13.73 38.76
N GLY A 315 -10.95 -12.68 38.26
CA GLY A 315 -10.57 -11.28 38.39
C GLY A 315 -9.81 -10.71 37.19
N GLN A 316 -9.18 -11.55 36.35
CA GLN A 316 -8.43 -11.12 35.18
C GLN A 316 -9.37 -10.61 34.08
N LYS A 317 -9.01 -9.51 33.41
CA LYS A 317 -9.73 -9.07 32.20
C LYS A 317 -9.22 -9.78 30.95
N GLN A 318 -10.13 -10.12 30.05
CA GLN A 318 -9.85 -10.70 28.74
C GLN A 318 -10.62 -9.95 27.67
N TYR A 319 -10.10 -9.96 26.45
CA TYR A 319 -10.67 -9.22 25.34
C TYR A 319 -10.85 -10.10 24.10
N PHE A 320 -11.89 -9.81 23.33
CA PHE A 320 -12.12 -10.38 22.00
C PHE A 320 -12.19 -9.23 20.99
N ASN A 321 -11.52 -9.38 19.85
CA ASN A 321 -11.38 -8.29 18.87
C ASN A 321 -11.68 -8.78 17.46
N PHE A 322 -12.42 -8.00 16.68
CA PHE A 322 -12.65 -8.31 15.26
C PHE A 322 -12.88 -7.06 14.41
N ILE A 323 -12.74 -7.21 13.10
CA ILE A 323 -13.04 -6.17 12.11
C ILE A 323 -14.39 -6.49 11.47
N LEU A 324 -15.29 -5.51 11.41
CA LEU A 324 -16.59 -5.62 10.78
C LEU A 324 -16.59 -4.96 9.40
N SER A 325 -17.10 -5.68 8.41
CA SER A 325 -17.46 -5.19 7.08
C SER A 325 -18.98 -5.28 6.92
N ASP A 326 -19.65 -4.13 6.81
CA ASP A 326 -21.08 -4.03 6.55
C ASP A 326 -21.32 -3.20 5.29
N PRO A 327 -21.63 -3.83 4.14
CA PRO A 327 -21.94 -3.10 2.91
C PRO A 327 -23.28 -2.35 2.95
N ALA A 328 -24.13 -2.59 3.96
CA ALA A 328 -25.46 -1.98 4.08
C ALA A 328 -25.81 -1.60 5.54
N PRO A 329 -25.08 -0.67 6.17
CA PRO A 329 -25.28 -0.32 7.57
C PRO A 329 -26.63 0.36 7.84
N GLU A 330 -27.19 1.05 6.86
CA GLU A 330 -28.49 1.74 6.96
C GLU A 330 -29.70 0.83 6.70
N SER A 331 -29.46 -0.44 6.32
CA SER A 331 -30.57 -1.38 6.16
C SER A 331 -31.19 -1.68 7.52
N ASN A 332 -32.51 -1.51 7.64
CA ASN A 332 -33.30 -1.86 8.82
C ASN A 332 -33.41 -3.38 9.04
N ASP A 333 -32.40 -4.15 8.64
CA ASP A 333 -32.33 -5.59 8.84
C ASP A 333 -31.99 -5.89 10.30
N THR A 334 -32.99 -5.70 11.16
CA THR A 334 -32.98 -6.02 12.61
C THR A 334 -32.77 -7.51 12.91
N GLN A 335 -32.55 -8.34 11.88
CA GLN A 335 -32.31 -9.78 12.01
C GLN A 335 -30.84 -10.14 12.20
N CYS A 336 -29.88 -9.22 11.98
CA CYS A 336 -28.46 -9.55 12.13
C CYS A 336 -27.92 -9.12 13.50
N LYS A 337 -27.99 -10.02 14.48
CA LYS A 337 -27.43 -9.77 15.82
C LYS A 337 -26.13 -10.53 16.02
N LEU A 338 -25.10 -9.80 16.43
CA LEU A 338 -23.80 -10.36 16.78
C LEU A 338 -23.64 -10.35 18.30
N GLY A 339 -22.83 -11.24 18.81
CA GLY A 339 -22.48 -11.29 20.23
C GLY A 339 -21.35 -12.28 20.51
N ILE A 340 -21.12 -12.58 21.78
CA ILE A 340 -20.08 -13.51 22.21
C ILE A 340 -20.70 -14.82 22.67
N LEU A 341 -20.24 -15.93 22.10
CA LEU A 341 -20.60 -17.29 22.50
C LEU A 341 -19.48 -17.92 23.34
N TYR A 342 -19.79 -18.29 24.57
CA TYR A 342 -18.95 -19.03 25.49
C TYR A 342 -19.35 -20.50 25.45
N LYS A 343 -18.44 -21.38 25.04
CA LYS A 343 -18.59 -22.82 25.21
C LYS A 343 -17.71 -23.28 26.37
N VAL A 344 -18.31 -23.97 27.32
CA VAL A 344 -17.70 -24.33 28.60
C VAL A 344 -17.38 -25.82 28.61
N TYR A 345 -16.18 -26.16 29.05
CA TYR A 345 -15.68 -27.53 29.12
C TYR A 345 -14.98 -27.78 30.46
N THR A 346 -14.91 -29.05 30.87
CA THR A 346 -14.07 -29.49 31.99
C THR A 346 -12.58 -29.39 31.63
N GLN A 347 -11.68 -29.58 32.60
CA GLN A 347 -10.23 -29.68 32.33
C GLN A 347 -9.86 -30.84 31.41
N ALA A 348 -10.70 -31.89 31.34
CA ALA A 348 -10.53 -33.03 30.45
C ALA A 348 -11.22 -32.83 29.08
N ASP A 349 -11.51 -31.58 28.71
CA ASP A 349 -12.18 -31.17 27.46
C ASP A 349 -13.58 -31.79 27.24
N SER A 350 -14.26 -32.19 28.32
CA SER A 350 -15.65 -32.66 28.24
C SER A 350 -16.60 -31.46 28.24
N TYR A 351 -17.50 -31.40 27.25
CA TYR A 351 -18.46 -30.31 27.12
C TYR A 351 -19.43 -30.24 28.33
N LEU A 352 -19.65 -29.03 28.84
CA LEU A 352 -20.56 -28.77 29.96
C LEU A 352 -21.81 -28.02 29.50
N ASP A 353 -21.65 -26.84 28.90
CA ASP A 353 -22.75 -25.98 28.47
C ASP A 353 -22.25 -24.85 27.54
N TYR A 354 -23.15 -23.99 27.09
CA TYR A 354 -22.84 -22.73 26.43
C TYR A 354 -23.64 -21.55 26.99
N LYS A 355 -23.09 -20.34 26.81
CA LYS A 355 -23.78 -19.07 27.08
C LYS A 355 -23.48 -18.06 25.99
N ILE A 356 -24.45 -17.19 25.75
CA ILE A 356 -24.30 -16.06 24.83
C ILE A 356 -24.42 -14.79 25.68
N SER A 357 -23.54 -13.82 25.44
CA SER A 357 -23.60 -12.48 26.03
C SER A 357 -23.25 -11.42 25.01
N ASP A 358 -23.31 -10.15 25.44
CA ASP A 358 -22.90 -8.98 24.66
C ASP A 358 -23.54 -8.96 23.27
N VAL A 359 -24.81 -9.37 23.20
CA VAL A 359 -25.58 -9.38 21.97
C VAL A 359 -26.05 -7.97 21.67
N GLN A 360 -25.68 -7.44 20.52
CA GLN A 360 -26.15 -6.14 20.03
C GLN A 360 -26.46 -6.20 18.54
N ASP A 361 -27.17 -5.18 18.05
CA ASP A 361 -27.50 -5.08 16.64
C ASP A 361 -26.25 -4.71 15.83
N LYS A 362 -26.21 -5.10 14.55
CA LYS A 362 -25.11 -4.74 13.66
C LYS A 362 -24.90 -3.22 13.56
N SER A 363 -25.96 -2.43 13.73
CA SER A 363 -25.90 -0.95 13.70
C SER A 363 -25.09 -0.33 14.83
N ASP A 364 -24.90 -1.05 15.94
CA ASP A 364 -24.19 -0.55 17.13
C ASP A 364 -22.68 -0.85 17.11
N TYR A 365 -22.21 -1.57 16.09
CA TYR A 365 -20.80 -1.90 15.92
C TYR A 365 -20.04 -0.82 15.17
N HIS A 366 -18.76 -0.70 15.52
CA HIS A 366 -17.78 0.09 14.78
C HIS A 366 -17.06 -0.79 13.75
N THR A 367 -16.08 -0.24 13.03
CA THR A 367 -15.27 -1.08 12.14
C THR A 367 -14.35 -2.02 12.90
N VAL A 368 -13.63 -1.54 13.92
CA VAL A 368 -12.78 -2.39 14.77
C VAL A 368 -13.37 -2.40 16.16
N ASN A 369 -13.72 -3.59 16.64
CA ASN A 369 -14.49 -3.75 17.87
C ASN A 369 -13.71 -4.58 18.88
N THR A 370 -13.74 -4.13 20.12
CA THR A 370 -13.22 -4.85 21.29
C THR A 370 -14.37 -5.15 22.24
N ALA A 371 -14.53 -6.41 22.66
CA ALA A 371 -15.40 -6.80 23.77
C ALA A 371 -14.55 -7.13 25.00
N CYS A 372 -14.93 -6.59 26.16
CA CYS A 372 -14.41 -7.07 27.44
C CYS A 372 -15.19 -8.31 27.87
N LEU A 373 -14.51 -9.46 27.98
CA LEU A 373 -15.15 -10.74 28.28
C LEU A 373 -15.43 -10.88 29.77
N ASP A 374 -16.67 -11.22 30.14
CA ASP A 374 -17.06 -11.50 31.53
C ASP A 374 -17.06 -13.01 31.83
N ILE A 375 -15.90 -13.66 31.68
CA ILE A 375 -15.74 -15.11 31.90
C ILE A 375 -16.15 -15.50 33.33
N ASP A 376 -15.85 -14.66 34.31
CA ASP A 376 -16.14 -14.93 35.72
C ASP A 376 -17.64 -15.08 35.97
N LYS A 377 -18.44 -14.06 35.64
CA LYS A 377 -19.88 -14.07 35.94
C LYS A 377 -20.66 -14.98 34.99
N ILE A 378 -20.26 -15.03 33.72
CA ILE A 378 -20.98 -15.81 32.70
C ILE A 378 -20.71 -17.31 32.90
N VAL A 379 -19.47 -17.67 33.26
CA VAL A 379 -19.03 -19.07 33.31
C VAL A 379 -18.67 -19.50 34.73
N LEU A 380 -17.65 -18.91 35.36
CA LEU A 380 -17.08 -19.47 36.59
C LEU A 380 -18.04 -19.49 37.78
N ASP A 381 -18.94 -18.51 37.88
CA ASP A 381 -19.94 -18.43 38.96
C ASP A 381 -21.07 -19.47 38.80
N LYS A 382 -21.24 -20.02 37.59
CA LYS A 382 -22.30 -21.01 37.28
C LYS A 382 -21.76 -22.42 37.14
N TYR A 383 -20.52 -22.58 36.69
CA TYR A 383 -19.90 -23.85 36.38
C TYR A 383 -18.60 -24.02 37.17
N ALA A 384 -18.71 -24.44 38.43
CA ALA A 384 -17.55 -24.65 39.32
C ALA A 384 -16.51 -25.68 38.78
N LYS A 385 -16.91 -26.54 37.85
CA LYS A 385 -16.04 -27.54 37.18
C LYS A 385 -15.46 -27.05 35.84
N ALA A 386 -15.68 -25.79 35.46
CA ALA A 386 -15.12 -25.23 34.24
C ALA A 386 -13.59 -25.24 34.30
N GLY A 387 -12.97 -25.89 33.32
CA GLY A 387 -11.51 -25.93 33.17
C GLY A 387 -11.04 -25.29 31.87
N ILE A 388 -11.87 -25.27 30.84
CA ILE A 388 -11.59 -24.67 29.54
C ILE A 388 -12.82 -23.89 29.09
N VAL A 389 -12.61 -22.66 28.63
CA VAL A 389 -13.66 -21.81 28.05
C VAL A 389 -13.23 -21.43 26.65
N ARG A 390 -14.03 -21.79 25.65
CA ARG A 390 -13.82 -21.37 24.25
C ARG A 390 -14.80 -20.25 23.91
N VAL A 391 -14.28 -19.12 23.49
CA VAL A 391 -15.01 -17.89 23.20
C VAL A 391 -15.00 -17.65 21.70
N TYR A 392 -16.17 -17.34 21.15
CA TYR A 392 -16.39 -17.14 19.72
C TYR A 392 -17.16 -15.86 19.49
N LEU A 393 -16.89 -15.18 18.37
CA LEU A 393 -17.90 -14.30 17.77
C LEU A 393 -19.06 -15.18 17.30
N CYS A 394 -20.28 -14.76 17.55
CA CYS A 394 -21.47 -15.45 17.08
C CYS A 394 -22.44 -14.52 16.37
N ARG A 395 -23.14 -15.06 15.38
CA ARG A 395 -24.31 -14.46 14.73
C ARG A 395 -25.51 -15.34 15.01
N ASP A 396 -26.56 -14.75 15.57
CA ASP A 396 -27.81 -15.47 15.91
C ASP A 396 -27.56 -16.77 16.70
N GLY A 397 -26.57 -16.73 17.60
CA GLY A 397 -26.15 -17.84 18.46
C GLY A 397 -25.28 -18.91 17.81
N LYS A 398 -24.92 -18.77 16.53
CA LYS A 398 -23.98 -19.66 15.83
C LYS A 398 -22.59 -19.05 15.78
N ALA A 399 -21.56 -19.84 16.07
CA ALA A 399 -20.17 -19.40 15.98
C ALA A 399 -19.80 -19.04 14.53
N ILE A 400 -19.14 -17.90 14.36
CA ILE A 400 -18.64 -17.37 13.07
C ILE A 400 -17.16 -16.95 13.18
N SER A 401 -16.47 -17.40 14.22
CA SER A 401 -15.02 -17.23 14.36
C SER A 401 -14.34 -18.52 14.78
N LYS A 402 -13.02 -18.57 14.65
CA LYS A 402 -12.18 -19.51 15.40
C LYS A 402 -12.23 -19.18 16.91
N PRO A 403 -12.03 -20.17 17.79
CA PRO A 403 -12.11 -19.96 19.23
C PRO A 403 -10.90 -19.22 19.79
N LEU A 404 -11.15 -18.25 20.68
CA LEU A 404 -10.20 -17.91 21.74
C LEU A 404 -10.41 -18.85 22.92
N THR A 405 -9.38 -19.61 23.27
CA THR A 405 -9.44 -20.66 24.31
C THR A 405 -8.76 -20.18 25.57
N TYR A 406 -9.49 -20.16 26.67
CA TYR A 406 -8.99 -19.81 28.00
C TYR A 406 -8.94 -21.06 28.88
N ARG A 407 -7.75 -21.38 29.38
CA ARG A 407 -7.54 -22.41 30.41
C ARG A 407 -7.73 -21.78 31.78
N ILE A 408 -8.69 -22.28 32.54
CA ILE A 408 -9.04 -21.72 33.85
C ILE A 408 -8.03 -22.18 34.88
N LEU A 409 -7.36 -21.23 35.51
CA LEU A 409 -6.44 -21.45 36.61
C LEU A 409 -7.11 -21.08 37.95
N PRO A 410 -6.86 -21.85 39.03
CA PRO A 410 -7.46 -21.60 40.34
C PRO A 410 -6.93 -20.30 40.98
N ASP A 411 -7.84 -19.41 41.34
CA ASP A 411 -7.57 -18.12 42.01
C ASP A 411 -6.86 -18.26 43.37
N CYS A 412 -7.00 -19.40 44.04
CA CYS A 412 -6.29 -19.68 45.29
C CYS A 412 -4.78 -19.90 45.14
N LEU A 413 -4.29 -20.20 43.91
CA LEU A 413 -2.87 -20.44 43.64
C LEU A 413 -2.21 -19.31 42.86
N TYR A 414 -3.00 -18.48 42.18
CA TYR A 414 -2.50 -17.53 41.19
C TYR A 414 -3.01 -16.12 41.46
N LYS A 415 -2.08 -15.16 41.54
CA LYS A 415 -2.41 -13.74 41.69
C LYS A 415 -2.75 -13.12 40.33
N VAL A 416 -3.64 -12.13 40.34
CA VAL A 416 -3.95 -11.29 39.19
C VAL A 416 -3.21 -9.95 39.32
N ASN A 417 -2.35 -9.70 38.34
CA ASN A 417 -1.66 -8.45 38.04
C ASN A 417 -1.66 -8.31 36.51
N ASP A 418 -2.78 -7.82 35.97
CA ASP A 418 -3.06 -7.83 34.55
C ASP A 418 -2.80 -6.49 33.87
N PHE A 419 -2.24 -6.60 32.67
CA PHE A 419 -1.94 -5.48 31.80
C PHE A 419 -2.71 -5.66 30.50
N ALA A 420 -3.20 -4.55 29.95
CA ALA A 420 -3.72 -4.50 28.60
C ALA A 420 -2.75 -3.77 27.69
N PHE A 421 -2.58 -4.25 26.47
CA PHE A 421 -1.71 -3.65 25.48
C PHE A 421 -2.35 -3.74 24.10
N LEU A 422 -1.99 -2.80 23.22
CA LEU A 422 -2.42 -2.85 21.84
C LEU A 422 -1.57 -3.90 21.10
N GLY A 423 -2.21 -5.00 20.70
CA GLY A 423 -1.53 -6.10 20.01
C GLY A 423 -1.06 -5.73 18.60
N SER A 424 -0.20 -6.57 18.02
CA SER A 424 0.36 -6.37 16.68
C SER A 424 -0.71 -6.20 15.59
N LEU A 425 -1.86 -6.87 15.74
CA LEU A 425 -2.99 -6.81 14.81
C LEU A 425 -3.97 -5.64 15.07
N GLY A 426 -3.65 -4.73 15.98
CA GLY A 426 -4.45 -3.52 16.25
C GLY A 426 -5.71 -3.72 17.10
N GLY A 427 -5.79 -4.86 17.82
CA GLY A 427 -6.80 -5.14 18.85
C GLY A 427 -6.24 -5.08 20.26
N TRP A 428 -7.09 -4.88 21.28
CA TRP A 428 -6.65 -4.90 22.68
C TRP A 428 -6.42 -6.32 23.17
N CYS A 429 -5.23 -6.60 23.67
CA CYS A 429 -4.87 -7.86 24.31
C CYS A 429 -4.64 -7.64 25.79
N SER A 430 -4.74 -8.70 26.59
CA SER A 430 -4.35 -8.67 28.00
C SER A 430 -3.49 -9.85 28.39
N PHE A 431 -2.63 -9.63 29.37
CA PHE A 431 -1.81 -10.68 29.95
C PHE A 431 -1.56 -10.45 31.44
N ASN A 432 -1.44 -11.55 32.19
CA ASN A 432 -1.27 -11.55 33.64
C ASN A 432 0.20 -11.78 34.05
N PHE A 433 0.80 -10.83 34.77
CA PHE A 433 2.12 -10.93 35.38
C PHE A 433 2.00 -11.33 36.86
N GLY A 434 1.37 -12.48 37.12
CA GLY A 434 1.09 -12.97 38.47
C GLY A 434 2.27 -13.58 39.24
N GLY A 435 3.50 -13.34 38.81
CA GLY A 435 4.73 -13.81 39.46
C GLY A 435 5.18 -12.90 40.59
N THR A 436 6.45 -12.49 40.58
CA THR A 436 6.99 -11.55 41.58
C THR A 436 6.77 -10.10 41.16
N GLU A 437 6.64 -9.22 42.14
CA GLU A 437 6.50 -7.78 41.98
C GLU A 437 7.54 -7.06 42.86
N GLN A 438 8.16 -6.01 42.33
CA GLN A 438 9.10 -5.15 43.04
C GLN A 438 8.87 -3.70 42.63
N THR A 439 9.01 -2.77 43.58
CA THR A 439 8.90 -1.33 43.36
C THR A 439 10.16 -0.64 43.86
N ASP A 440 10.77 0.16 43.00
CA ASP A 440 11.95 0.97 43.31
C ASP A 440 11.63 2.46 43.10
N PHE A 441 12.17 3.32 43.97
CA PHE A 441 11.98 4.78 43.89
C PHE A 441 13.30 5.46 43.57
N LYS A 442 13.35 6.18 42.44
CA LYS A 442 14.50 7.02 42.08
C LYS A 442 14.13 8.49 42.23
N SER A 443 14.82 9.21 43.12
CA SER A 443 14.62 10.66 43.27
C SER A 443 15.76 11.47 42.64
N GLU A 444 15.43 12.44 41.81
CA GLU A 444 16.39 13.42 41.25
C GLU A 444 16.16 14.79 41.91
N THR A 445 17.24 15.43 42.35
CA THR A 445 17.18 16.70 43.09
C THR A 445 17.89 17.78 42.29
N THR A 446 17.18 18.86 41.96
CA THR A 446 17.77 20.06 41.38
C THR A 446 17.96 21.09 42.49
N THR A 447 19.19 21.59 42.66
CA THR A 447 19.53 22.59 43.67
C THR A 447 19.88 23.93 43.03
N ILE A 448 19.74 25.00 43.81
CA ILE A 448 20.25 26.33 43.48
C ILE A 448 21.18 26.80 44.59
N HIS A 449 22.29 27.42 44.21
CA HIS A 449 23.20 28.06 45.15
C HIS A 449 22.78 29.50 45.40
N ARG A 450 22.76 29.90 46.67
CA ARG A 450 22.47 31.26 47.11
C ARG A 450 23.78 32.00 47.34
N THR A 451 23.82 33.27 46.96
CA THR A 451 24.95 34.16 47.24
C THR A 451 25.13 34.32 48.75
N GLN A 452 26.31 33.95 49.26
CA GLN A 452 26.62 34.09 50.68
C GLN A 452 26.72 35.57 51.07
N THR A 453 26.13 35.93 52.21
CA THR A 453 26.28 37.27 52.79
C THR A 453 26.96 37.17 54.16
N PRO A 454 27.58 38.26 54.68
CA PRO A 454 28.36 38.22 55.92
C PRO A 454 27.60 37.76 57.18
N GLY A 455 26.26 37.77 57.15
CA GLY A 455 25.41 37.30 58.24
C GLY A 455 25.04 35.81 58.20
N TYR A 456 25.56 35.04 57.25
CA TYR A 456 25.31 33.60 57.18
C TYR A 456 25.95 32.89 58.37
N THR A 457 25.19 31.97 58.99
CA THR A 457 25.67 31.10 60.07
C THR A 457 25.66 29.64 59.58
N THR A 458 26.09 28.71 60.43
CA THR A 458 26.05 27.27 60.13
C THR A 458 24.63 26.73 59.86
N SER A 459 23.59 27.47 60.23
CA SER A 459 22.19 27.13 59.93
C SER A 459 21.67 27.76 58.63
N SER A 460 22.47 28.57 57.94
CA SER A 460 22.07 29.25 56.70
C SER A 460 22.13 28.32 55.49
N ARG A 461 21.14 28.44 54.61
CA ARG A 461 21.02 27.62 53.38
C ARG A 461 21.86 28.24 52.26
N ILE A 462 23.06 27.72 52.03
CA ILE A 462 23.95 28.11 50.91
C ILE A 462 23.53 27.42 49.61
N GLU A 463 23.03 26.20 49.74
CA GLU A 463 22.39 25.44 48.67
C GLU A 463 20.97 25.11 49.12
N SER A 464 20.00 25.33 48.25
CA SER A 464 18.61 24.97 48.52
C SER A 464 18.06 24.13 47.38
N VAL A 465 17.31 23.09 47.74
CA VAL A 465 16.54 22.29 46.78
C VAL A 465 15.54 23.22 46.09
N PHE A 466 15.69 23.37 44.78
CA PHE A 466 14.76 24.08 43.92
C PHE A 466 13.62 23.16 43.51
N ASN A 467 13.95 21.93 43.12
CA ASN A 467 12.98 20.89 42.79
C ASN A 467 13.48 19.51 43.21
N LYS A 468 12.53 18.61 43.54
CA LYS A 468 12.80 17.20 43.76
C LYS A 468 11.73 16.38 43.06
N ASP A 469 12.15 15.67 42.02
CA ASP A 469 11.28 14.80 41.23
C ASP A 469 11.50 13.35 41.69
N VAL A 470 10.43 12.56 41.74
CA VAL A 470 10.49 11.14 42.08
C VAL A 470 9.89 10.34 40.94
N THR A 471 10.70 9.45 40.36
CA THR A 471 10.26 8.45 39.39
C THR A 471 10.12 7.12 40.09
N GLU A 472 8.92 6.56 40.06
CA GLU A 472 8.63 5.20 40.50
C GLU A 472 8.90 4.24 39.35
N GLN A 473 9.67 3.18 39.61
CA GLN A 473 9.87 2.10 38.66
C GLN A 473 9.36 0.79 39.26
N PHE A 474 8.57 0.08 38.47
CA PHE A 474 7.95 -1.19 38.83
C PHE A 474 8.60 -2.30 38.03
N THR A 475 8.79 -3.45 38.66
CA THR A 475 9.27 -4.67 38.04
C THR A 475 8.26 -5.77 38.33
N VAL A 476 7.74 -6.41 37.27
CA VAL A 476 6.79 -7.54 37.38
C VAL A 476 7.30 -8.74 36.60
N GLN A 477 6.99 -9.94 37.07
CA GLN A 477 7.37 -11.20 36.42
C GLN A 477 6.17 -12.07 36.10
N THR A 478 6.28 -12.84 35.03
CA THR A 478 5.29 -13.89 34.72
C THR A 478 5.53 -15.12 35.60
N LEU A 479 4.51 -15.97 35.69
CA LEU A 479 4.73 -17.37 36.04
C LEU A 479 5.40 -18.11 34.87
N PRO A 480 5.93 -19.33 35.08
CA PRO A 480 6.50 -20.13 33.99
C PRO A 480 5.50 -20.29 32.83
N ILE A 481 5.87 -19.79 31.65
CA ILE A 481 5.08 -19.78 30.42
C ILE A 481 5.77 -20.58 29.32
N ASN A 482 5.01 -21.03 28.32
CA ASN A 482 5.57 -21.74 27.18
C ASN A 482 6.24 -20.77 26.18
N ARG A 483 6.95 -21.35 25.19
CA ARG A 483 7.63 -20.58 24.14
C ARG A 483 6.68 -19.70 23.33
N GLU A 484 5.51 -20.23 22.96
CA GLU A 484 4.53 -19.52 22.14
C GLU A 484 4.07 -18.22 22.80
N VAL A 485 3.69 -18.28 24.09
CA VAL A 485 3.31 -17.10 24.87
C VAL A 485 4.50 -16.15 25.01
N ALA A 486 5.72 -16.65 25.26
CA ALA A 486 6.90 -15.81 25.39
C ALA A 486 7.23 -15.05 24.08
N GLU A 487 7.08 -15.70 22.92
CA GLU A 487 7.24 -15.07 21.60
C GLU A 487 6.15 -14.03 21.34
N TRP A 488 4.91 -14.32 21.69
CA TRP A 488 3.79 -13.38 21.57
C TRP A 488 3.96 -12.15 22.47
N LEU A 489 4.44 -12.31 23.71
CA LEU A 489 4.64 -11.19 24.64
C LEU A 489 5.70 -10.18 24.19
N LYS A 490 6.52 -10.50 23.18
CA LYS A 490 7.37 -9.50 22.52
C LYS A 490 6.54 -8.34 21.97
N GLU A 491 5.30 -8.59 21.58
CA GLU A 491 4.37 -7.56 21.11
C GLU A 491 4.13 -6.46 22.15
N ILE A 492 4.23 -6.77 23.45
CA ILE A 492 4.10 -5.76 24.52
C ILE A 492 5.24 -4.74 24.43
N SER A 493 6.46 -5.18 24.13
CA SER A 493 7.65 -4.30 24.09
C SER A 493 7.63 -3.26 22.97
N VAL A 494 6.87 -3.55 21.91
CA VAL A 494 6.70 -2.70 20.73
C VAL A 494 5.27 -2.15 20.65
N SER A 495 4.44 -2.42 21.67
CA SER A 495 3.11 -1.85 21.77
C SER A 495 3.21 -0.34 21.99
N ILE A 496 2.45 0.41 21.21
CA ILE A 496 2.37 1.87 21.35
C ILE A 496 1.56 2.30 22.58
N ALA A 497 0.79 1.38 23.18
CA ALA A 497 -0.05 1.67 24.34
C ALA A 497 -0.16 0.46 25.27
N VAL A 498 0.11 0.69 26.56
CA VAL A 498 0.02 -0.33 27.60
C VAL A 498 -0.61 0.29 28.85
N TYR A 499 -1.55 -0.42 29.47
CA TYR A 499 -2.28 -0.01 30.66
C TYR A 499 -2.19 -1.10 31.73
N GLU A 500 -1.94 -0.68 32.97
CA GLU A 500 -2.17 -1.53 34.13
C GLU A 500 -3.66 -1.53 34.46
N LEU A 501 -4.31 -2.69 34.49
CA LEU A 501 -5.78 -2.77 34.54
C LEU A 501 -6.35 -2.53 35.95
N SER A 502 -5.57 -2.79 37.00
CA SER A 502 -5.97 -2.56 38.38
C SER A 502 -6.15 -1.06 38.68
N THR A 503 -5.24 -0.22 38.17
CA THR A 503 -5.27 1.23 38.35
C THR A 503 -5.82 1.99 37.15
N LYS A 504 -5.95 1.33 36.00
CA LYS A 504 -6.31 1.91 34.69
C LYS A 504 -5.33 2.98 34.21
N ARG A 505 -4.10 2.99 34.74
CA ARG A 505 -3.09 3.97 34.40
C ARG A 505 -2.29 3.50 33.18
N TYR A 506 -1.97 4.46 32.32
CA TYR A 506 -1.05 4.25 31.21
C TYR A 506 0.37 4.05 31.75
N ILE A 507 1.08 3.07 31.19
CA ILE A 507 2.45 2.75 31.55
C ILE A 507 3.38 2.89 30.35
N ILE A 508 4.64 3.22 30.63
CA ILE A 508 5.74 3.16 29.68
C ILE A 508 6.59 1.95 30.05
N VAL A 509 6.70 1.00 29.13
CA VAL A 509 7.55 -0.19 29.30
C VAL A 509 8.99 0.21 29.04
N ASP A 510 9.80 0.21 30.10
CA ASP A 510 11.23 0.57 30.03
C ASP A 510 12.06 -0.59 29.49
N GLU A 511 11.72 -1.81 29.89
CA GLU A 511 12.50 -3.01 29.58
C GLU A 511 11.61 -4.24 29.61
N LEU A 512 11.72 -5.09 28.59
CA LEU A 512 11.09 -6.41 28.56
C LEU A 512 12.17 -7.48 28.35
N ASN A 513 12.42 -8.26 29.40
CA ASN A 513 13.49 -9.25 29.41
C ASN A 513 12.95 -10.67 29.37
N VAL A 514 13.40 -11.42 28.37
CA VAL A 514 13.25 -12.88 28.33
C VAL A 514 14.63 -13.50 28.10
N LYS A 515 15.07 -14.32 29.05
CA LYS A 515 16.27 -15.14 28.86
C LYS A 515 15.84 -16.45 28.21
N HIS A 516 16.20 -16.63 26.94
CA HIS A 516 15.97 -17.89 26.23
C HIS A 516 17.28 -18.68 26.14
N ASN A 517 17.20 -19.99 26.39
CA ASN A 517 18.20 -20.95 25.91
C ASN A 517 17.47 -22.06 25.12
N SER A 518 18.19 -22.80 24.29
CA SER A 518 17.60 -23.85 23.43
C SER A 518 17.18 -25.12 24.18
N LYS A 519 17.34 -25.17 25.51
CA LYS A 519 17.07 -26.34 26.36
C LYS A 519 15.88 -26.16 27.30
N ASP A 520 15.40 -24.94 27.50
CA ASP A 520 14.29 -24.63 28.39
C ASP A 520 12.95 -24.69 27.63
N ASP A 521 11.98 -25.39 28.22
CA ASP A 521 10.60 -25.48 27.71
C ASP A 521 9.64 -24.51 28.42
N LEU A 522 10.10 -23.91 29.52
CA LEU A 522 9.38 -22.92 30.30
C LEU A 522 10.22 -21.65 30.48
N PHE A 523 9.59 -20.51 30.33
CA PHE A 523 10.23 -19.19 30.35
C PHE A 523 9.60 -18.33 31.45
N VAL A 524 10.40 -17.42 32.01
CA VAL A 524 9.91 -16.34 32.89
C VAL A 524 10.28 -15.03 32.23
N LEU A 525 9.28 -14.19 32.02
CA LEU A 525 9.44 -12.88 31.42
C LEU A 525 9.34 -11.82 32.51
N GLN A 526 10.24 -10.84 32.47
CA GLN A 526 10.28 -9.72 33.40
C GLN A 526 10.01 -8.42 32.64
N MET A 527 9.05 -7.64 33.11
CA MET A 527 8.74 -6.31 32.58
C MET A 527 9.12 -5.26 33.62
N LYS A 528 9.86 -4.24 33.20
CA LYS A 528 10.06 -3.01 33.97
C LYS A 528 9.25 -1.89 33.33
N TYR A 529 8.57 -1.10 34.15
CA TYR A 529 7.76 0.01 33.68
C TYR A 529 7.69 1.14 34.69
N HIS A 530 7.25 2.30 34.23
CA HIS A 530 6.80 3.41 35.06
C HIS A 530 5.48 3.95 34.54
N TYR A 531 4.74 4.66 35.39
CA TYR A 531 3.55 5.39 34.95
C TYR A 531 3.97 6.64 34.17
N SER A 532 3.22 6.99 33.12
CA SER A 532 3.50 8.22 32.35
C SER A 532 3.34 9.50 33.18
N ASP A 533 2.55 9.44 34.25
CA ASP A 533 2.41 10.50 35.23
C ASP A 533 3.27 10.21 36.48
N SER A 534 3.93 11.24 37.02
CA SER A 534 4.81 11.10 38.17
C SER A 534 4.62 12.21 39.20
N TYR A 535 5.13 11.97 40.42
CA TYR A 535 5.01 12.90 41.52
C TYR A 535 5.90 14.14 41.29
N ASN A 536 5.27 15.33 41.31
CA ASN A 536 5.89 16.64 41.10
C ASN A 536 6.54 16.88 39.71
N ALA A 537 6.26 16.04 38.70
CA ALA A 537 6.75 16.31 37.35
C ALA A 537 6.22 17.63 36.78
N ARG A 538 7.14 18.44 36.24
CA ARG A 538 6.78 19.53 35.32
C ARG A 538 6.71 18.97 33.91
N ILE A 539 5.56 19.15 33.26
CA ILE A 539 5.43 18.97 31.81
C ILE A 539 6.41 19.95 31.16
N LYS A 540 7.40 19.43 30.43
CA LYS A 540 8.42 20.22 29.74
C LYS A 540 7.91 20.77 28.42
#